data_AF-A0A094YRV3-F1
#
_entry.id   AF-A0A094YRV3-F1
#
_cell.length_a   1.000
_cell.length_b   1.000
_cell.length_c   1.000
_cell.angle_alpha   90.00
_cell.angle_beta   90.00
_cell.angle_gamma   90.00
#
_symmetry.space_group_name_H-M   'P 1'
#
loop_
_entity.id
_entity.type
_entity.pdbx_description
1 polymer ?
#
loop_
_entity_poly.entity_id
_entity_poly.type
_entity_poly.pdbx_seq_one_letter_code
_entity_poly.pdbx_strand_id
1 'polypeptide(L)'
;MTRRGWLFTTYFAALTTLATTGISPTPHWMWNATASVPVGLYRVTPTAALRVGDIVALHLPERDATLLATRGYLPFGVPLLKPVAALAGQTVCRVGLRVTIDGKTVGEAKAVDHRGRPLPGWRGCRHLAPGQVFVMNPAVPASLDGRYFGVLSADTVIGRATPVYLRTGEAEPPPPQFAALPDLPDPRPRFPTMLVRPAVQRPPEPPLE
;
A
#
# COMPACT_ATOMS: atom_id res chain seq x y z
N MET A 1 58.42 7.11 8.57
CA MET A 1 57.32 6.35 7.94
C MET A 1 57.77 5.90 6.56
N THR A 2 57.66 4.61 6.23
CA THR A 2 58.19 4.05 4.98
C THR A 2 57.20 4.21 3.83
N ARG A 3 57.70 4.37 2.59
CA ARG A 3 56.90 4.49 1.35
C ARG A 3 55.87 3.37 1.18
N ARG A 4 56.16 2.18 1.73
CA ARG A 4 55.24 1.03 1.80
C ARG A 4 54.03 1.28 2.70
N GLY A 5 54.22 1.94 3.85
CA GLY A 5 53.12 2.29 4.75
C GLY A 5 52.11 3.22 4.08
N TRP A 6 52.57 4.19 3.29
CA TRP A 6 51.69 5.11 2.55
C TRP A 6 50.82 4.37 1.53
N LEU A 7 51.41 3.43 0.79
CA LEU A 7 50.69 2.60 -0.20
C LEU A 7 49.60 1.74 0.43
N PHE A 8 49.89 1.10 1.57
CA PHE A 8 48.87 0.31 2.28
C PHE A 8 47.74 1.19 2.81
N THR A 9 48.07 2.38 3.32
CA THR A 9 47.07 3.29 3.89
C THR A 9 46.13 3.84 2.81
N THR A 10 46.66 4.25 1.66
CA THR A 10 45.84 4.74 0.54
C THR A 10 45.03 3.62 -0.11
N TYR A 11 45.57 2.40 -0.21
CA TYR A 11 44.85 1.23 -0.72
C TYR A 11 43.66 0.86 0.16
N PHE A 12 43.86 0.78 1.49
CA PHE A 12 42.76 0.52 2.42
C PHE A 12 41.70 1.62 2.38
N ALA A 13 42.11 2.89 2.35
CA ALA A 13 41.18 4.02 2.24
C ALA A 13 40.33 3.91 0.95
N ALA A 14 40.95 3.63 -0.20
CA ALA A 14 40.26 3.46 -1.48
C ALA A 14 39.29 2.25 -1.49
N LEU A 15 39.68 1.14 -0.85
CA LEU A 15 38.81 -0.03 -0.69
C LEU A 15 37.59 0.28 0.18
N THR A 16 37.78 1.00 1.29
CA THR A 16 36.67 1.37 2.19
C THR A 16 35.70 2.36 1.56
N THR A 17 36.19 3.34 0.80
CA THR A 17 35.30 4.26 0.05
C THR A 17 34.56 3.51 -1.05
N LEU A 18 35.21 2.60 -1.78
CA LEU A 18 34.54 1.82 -2.82
C LEU A 18 33.52 0.81 -2.26
N ALA A 19 33.77 0.25 -1.07
CA ALA A 19 32.85 -0.69 -0.42
C ALA A 19 31.57 -0.01 0.14
N THR A 20 31.60 1.31 0.38
CA THR A 20 30.48 2.04 0.99
C THR A 20 29.55 2.70 -0.03
N THR A 21 29.95 2.86 -1.30
CA THR A 21 29.12 3.48 -2.35
C THR A 21 27.88 2.68 -2.77
N GLY A 22 27.74 1.44 -2.29
CA GLY A 22 26.56 0.58 -2.56
C GLY A 22 25.61 0.39 -1.39
N ILE A 23 25.92 0.93 -0.20
CA ILE A 23 25.10 0.74 0.99
C ILE A 23 24.13 1.92 1.12
N SER A 24 22.92 1.76 0.59
CA SER A 24 21.79 2.63 0.96
C SER A 24 21.23 2.13 2.29
N PRO A 25 21.51 2.78 3.44
CA PRO A 25 20.94 2.33 4.71
C PRO A 25 19.42 2.48 4.62
N THR A 26 18.69 1.37 4.69
CA THR A 26 17.23 1.44 4.82
C THR A 26 16.93 2.15 6.15
N PRO A 27 16.19 3.27 6.15
CA PRO A 27 15.97 4.02 7.38
C PRO A 27 15.09 3.21 8.30
N HIS A 28 15.66 2.61 9.35
CA HIS A 28 14.92 1.83 10.33
C HIS A 28 13.99 2.66 11.21
N TRP A 29 14.16 3.98 11.21
CA TRP A 29 13.42 4.92 12.04
C TRP A 29 13.03 6.13 11.21
N MET A 30 11.78 6.55 11.33
CA MET A 30 11.23 7.71 10.62
C MET A 30 10.40 8.56 11.56
N TRP A 31 10.69 9.86 11.57
CA TRP A 31 9.83 10.84 12.21
C TRP A 31 8.79 11.35 11.21
N ASN A 32 7.52 11.11 11.47
CA ASN A 32 6.43 11.70 10.70
C ASN A 32 6.07 13.07 11.27
N ALA A 33 6.40 14.12 10.53
CA ALA A 33 6.05 15.50 10.86
C ALA A 33 4.72 15.96 10.22
N THR A 34 4.06 15.13 9.41
CA THR A 34 2.84 15.51 8.69
C THR A 34 1.60 14.89 9.32
N ALA A 35 0.46 15.57 9.28
CA ALA A 35 -0.82 15.04 9.77
C ALA A 35 -1.44 13.94 8.87
N SER A 36 -0.66 13.33 7.95
CA SER A 36 -1.15 12.25 7.08
C SER A 36 -1.43 10.95 7.84
N VAL A 37 -0.67 10.71 8.90
CA VAL A 37 -0.83 9.67 9.93
C VAL A 37 -0.45 10.34 11.27
N PRO A 38 -0.68 9.72 12.43
CA PRO A 38 -0.31 10.34 13.71
C PRO A 38 1.15 10.81 13.73
N VAL A 39 1.39 12.03 14.21
CA VAL A 39 2.73 12.61 14.34
C VAL A 39 3.52 11.81 15.38
N GLY A 40 4.74 11.41 15.03
CA GLY A 40 5.52 10.55 15.91
C GLY A 40 6.69 9.84 15.25
N LEU A 41 7.35 9.01 16.03
CA LEU A 41 8.45 8.15 15.62
C LEU A 41 7.91 6.76 15.26
N TYR A 42 8.29 6.30 14.08
CA TYR A 42 7.94 5.00 13.53
C TYR A 42 9.19 4.18 13.28
N ARG A 43 9.11 2.88 13.56
CA ARG A 43 10.12 1.89 13.15
C ARG A 43 9.72 1.30 11.81
N VAL A 44 10.62 1.34 10.84
CA VAL A 44 10.42 0.77 9.51
C VAL A 44 11.10 -0.60 9.44
N THR A 45 10.31 -1.60 9.08
CA THR A 45 10.76 -2.97 8.85
C THR A 45 10.49 -3.35 7.40
N PRO A 46 11.53 -3.71 6.61
CA PRO A 46 11.33 -4.27 5.28
C PRO A 46 10.42 -5.49 5.35
N THR A 47 9.41 -5.55 4.47
CA THR A 47 8.50 -6.70 4.39
C THR A 47 7.93 -6.80 2.99
N ALA A 48 7.82 -8.03 2.47
CA ALA A 48 7.10 -8.32 1.23
C ALA A 48 5.61 -8.56 1.48
N ALA A 49 5.23 -8.92 2.71
CA ALA A 49 3.86 -9.23 3.08
C ALA A 49 3.20 -7.98 3.66
N LEU A 50 2.52 -7.22 2.80
CA LEU A 50 1.67 -6.10 3.19
C LEU A 50 0.25 -6.57 3.46
N ARG A 51 -0.43 -5.93 4.42
CA ARG A 51 -1.86 -6.12 4.68
C ARG A 51 -2.58 -4.79 4.55
N VAL A 52 -3.85 -4.84 4.18
CA VAL A 52 -4.73 -3.66 4.25
C VAL A 52 -4.76 -3.16 5.69
N GLY A 53 -4.59 -1.84 5.87
CA GLY A 53 -4.45 -1.19 7.17
C GLY A 53 -3.01 -1.03 7.68
N ASP A 54 -2.03 -1.73 7.12
CA ASP A 54 -0.63 -1.49 7.47
C ASP A 54 -0.22 -0.05 7.09
N ILE A 55 0.51 0.63 7.98
CA ILE A 55 1.19 1.88 7.62
C ILE A 55 2.49 1.49 6.93
N VAL A 56 2.72 2.03 5.74
CA VAL A 56 3.94 1.79 4.96
C VAL A 56 4.71 3.08 4.75
N ALA A 57 6.03 2.96 4.80
CA ALA A 57 6.95 3.98 4.32
C ALA A 57 7.20 3.75 2.84
N LEU A 58 6.97 4.76 1.99
CA LEU A 58 7.17 4.64 0.56
C LEU A 58 7.78 5.91 -0.05
N HIS A 59 8.52 5.73 -1.14
CA HIS A 59 8.95 6.81 -2.02
C HIS A 59 7.87 7.06 -3.08
N LEU A 60 7.64 8.32 -3.45
CA LEU A 60 6.79 8.58 -4.61
C LEU A 60 7.59 8.41 -5.91
N PRO A 61 6.93 7.97 -7.00
CA PRO A 61 7.52 8.05 -8.34
C PRO A 61 7.99 9.47 -8.64
N GLU A 62 9.04 9.61 -9.44
CA GLU A 62 9.73 10.88 -9.70
C GLU A 62 8.77 12.01 -10.10
N ARG A 63 7.77 11.73 -10.94
CA ARG A 63 6.76 12.72 -11.35
C ARG A 63 5.98 13.28 -10.16
N ASP A 64 5.52 12.42 -9.27
CA ASP A 64 4.73 12.82 -8.11
C ASP A 64 5.61 13.48 -7.04
N ALA A 65 6.81 12.94 -6.81
CA ALA A 65 7.79 13.53 -5.90
C ALA A 65 8.19 14.95 -6.34
N THR A 66 8.44 15.16 -7.64
CA THR A 66 8.73 16.48 -8.21
C THR A 66 7.58 17.45 -7.98
N LEU A 67 6.35 17.03 -8.28
CA LEU A 67 5.16 17.86 -8.08
C LEU A 67 5.02 18.32 -6.62
N LEU A 68 5.25 17.40 -5.66
CA LEU A 68 5.16 17.70 -4.24
C LEU A 68 6.27 18.64 -3.79
N ALA A 69 7.50 18.45 -4.28
CA ALA A 69 8.64 19.30 -3.98
C ALA A 69 8.44 20.72 -4.52
N THR A 70 8.08 20.86 -5.80
CA THR A 70 7.85 22.18 -6.43
C THR A 70 6.70 22.94 -5.75
N ARG A 71 5.70 22.23 -5.22
CA ARG A 71 4.57 22.87 -4.52
C ARG A 71 4.81 23.11 -3.03
N GLY A 72 5.96 22.68 -2.51
CA GLY A 72 6.35 22.83 -1.11
C GLY A 72 5.56 21.94 -0.14
N TYR A 73 5.06 20.79 -0.61
CA TYR A 73 4.32 19.84 0.22
C TYR A 73 5.24 18.83 0.92
N LEU A 74 6.25 18.34 0.20
CA LEU A 74 7.19 17.35 0.68
C LEU A 74 8.50 17.54 -0.10
N PRO A 75 9.68 17.63 0.56
CA PRO A 75 10.94 17.73 -0.17
C PRO A 75 11.17 16.52 -1.07
N PHE A 76 11.88 16.73 -2.17
CA PHE A 76 12.14 15.66 -3.14
C PHE A 76 12.90 14.49 -2.50
N GLY A 77 12.50 13.26 -2.83
CA GLY A 77 13.12 12.04 -2.32
C GLY A 77 12.80 11.69 -0.86
N VAL A 78 12.06 12.54 -0.13
CA VAL A 78 11.66 12.23 1.25
C VAL A 78 10.52 11.19 1.22
N PRO A 79 10.63 10.08 1.95
CA PRO A 79 9.55 9.10 2.03
C PRO A 79 8.37 9.60 2.85
N LEU A 80 7.19 9.06 2.55
CA LEU A 80 5.93 9.38 3.23
C LEU A 80 5.38 8.12 3.90
N LEU A 81 4.68 8.32 5.02
CA LEU A 81 3.94 7.28 5.70
C LEU A 81 2.48 7.32 5.27
N LYS A 82 1.95 6.21 4.76
CA LYS A 82 0.54 6.08 4.38
C LYS A 82 -0.01 4.71 4.74
N PRO A 83 -1.29 4.63 5.14
CA PRO A 83 -1.94 3.34 5.30
C PRO A 83 -2.26 2.70 3.95
N VAL A 84 -2.08 1.38 3.87
CA VAL A 84 -2.50 0.55 2.74
C VAL A 84 -4.02 0.43 2.76
N ALA A 85 -4.65 0.80 1.66
CA ALA A 85 -6.11 0.77 1.51
C ALA A 85 -6.58 -0.36 0.57
N ALA A 86 -5.75 -0.77 -0.40
CA ALA A 86 -6.02 -1.95 -1.22
C ALA A 86 -4.73 -2.61 -1.72
N LEU A 87 -4.83 -3.91 -1.99
CA LEU A 87 -3.76 -4.79 -2.48
C LEU A 87 -4.24 -5.60 -3.70
N ALA A 88 -3.37 -6.47 -4.21
CA ALA A 88 -3.64 -7.34 -5.35
C ALA A 88 -4.97 -8.10 -5.23
N GLY A 89 -5.71 -8.18 -6.33
CA GLY A 89 -7.05 -8.78 -6.40
C GLY A 89 -8.19 -7.81 -6.10
N GLN A 90 -7.91 -6.64 -5.53
CA GLN A 90 -8.92 -5.60 -5.31
C GLN A 90 -9.03 -4.64 -6.49
N THR A 91 -10.18 -4.00 -6.64
CA THR A 91 -10.44 -3.02 -7.69
C THR A 91 -10.67 -1.64 -7.08
N VAL A 92 -9.82 -0.67 -7.46
CA VAL A 92 -9.96 0.71 -7.02
C VAL A 92 -10.50 1.56 -8.16
N CYS A 93 -11.57 2.30 -7.93
CA CYS A 93 -12.13 3.21 -8.90
C CYS A 93 -12.10 4.65 -8.40
N ARG A 94 -11.87 5.60 -9.32
CA ARG A 94 -12.09 7.02 -9.08
C ARG A 94 -13.06 7.60 -10.11
N VAL A 95 -14.21 8.05 -9.62
CA VAL A 95 -15.26 8.72 -10.41
C VAL A 95 -15.45 10.12 -9.87
N GLY A 96 -15.02 11.12 -10.64
CA GLY A 96 -14.91 12.50 -10.16
C GLY A 96 -13.92 12.58 -9.00
N LEU A 97 -14.38 13.01 -7.83
CA LEU A 97 -13.59 13.07 -6.59
C LEU A 97 -13.75 11.83 -5.72
N ARG A 98 -14.75 10.99 -5.99
CA ARG A 98 -15.07 9.81 -5.18
C ARG A 98 -14.15 8.66 -5.51
N VAL A 99 -13.60 8.03 -4.47
CA VAL A 99 -12.80 6.81 -4.57
C VAL A 99 -13.57 5.65 -3.96
N THR A 100 -13.62 4.53 -4.69
CA THR A 100 -14.20 3.28 -4.23
C THR A 100 -13.19 2.15 -4.31
N ILE A 101 -13.34 1.17 -3.43
CA ILE A 101 -12.58 -0.09 -3.42
C ILE A 101 -13.60 -1.22 -3.40
N ASP A 102 -13.54 -2.11 -4.39
CA ASP A 102 -14.48 -3.23 -4.58
C ASP A 102 -15.95 -2.76 -4.52
N GLY A 103 -16.22 -1.61 -5.14
CA GLY A 103 -17.54 -0.99 -5.19
C GLY A 103 -17.94 -0.19 -3.94
N LYS A 104 -17.20 -0.28 -2.83
CA LYS A 104 -17.49 0.46 -1.59
C LYS A 104 -16.80 1.81 -1.59
N THR A 105 -17.53 2.86 -1.23
CA THR A 105 -16.94 4.21 -1.11
C THR A 105 -16.01 4.27 0.10
N VAL A 106 -14.74 4.62 -0.14
CA VAL A 106 -13.72 4.70 0.90
C VAL A 106 -13.33 6.14 1.25
N GLY A 107 -13.65 7.10 0.38
CA GLY A 107 -13.46 8.52 0.65
C GLY A 107 -13.45 9.37 -0.60
N GLU A 108 -13.25 10.67 -0.40
CA GLU A 108 -13.26 11.66 -1.48
C GLU A 108 -11.96 12.48 -1.50
N ALA A 109 -11.55 12.84 -2.71
CA ALA A 109 -10.45 13.75 -3.00
C ALA A 109 -10.92 15.21 -2.91
N LYS A 110 -10.00 16.12 -2.59
CA LYS A 110 -10.26 17.56 -2.76
C LYS A 110 -9.90 17.98 -4.18
N ALA A 111 -10.65 18.95 -4.72
CA ALA A 111 -10.32 19.52 -6.03
C ALA A 111 -9.10 20.46 -5.95
N VAL A 112 -8.97 21.18 -4.83
CA VAL A 112 -7.92 22.18 -4.61
C VAL A 112 -7.25 21.99 -3.25
N ASP A 113 -6.01 22.47 -3.14
CA ASP A 113 -5.28 22.54 -1.88
C ASP A 113 -5.74 23.74 -1.02
N HIS A 114 -5.13 23.90 0.16
CA HIS A 114 -5.39 25.03 1.06
C HIS A 114 -4.96 26.40 0.49
N ARG A 115 -4.22 26.43 -0.62
CA ARG A 115 -3.78 27.64 -1.33
C ARG A 115 -4.56 27.87 -2.63
N GLY A 116 -5.67 27.14 -2.85
CA GLY A 116 -6.51 27.25 -4.05
C GLY A 116 -5.92 26.63 -5.32
N ARG A 117 -4.82 25.88 -5.23
CA ARG A 117 -4.17 25.24 -6.39
C ARG A 117 -4.86 23.91 -6.72
N PRO A 118 -5.11 23.60 -8.00
CA PRO A 118 -5.75 22.34 -8.39
C PRO A 118 -4.87 21.14 -8.04
N LEU A 119 -5.46 20.12 -7.42
CA LEU A 119 -4.79 18.88 -7.07
C LEU A 119 -4.82 17.89 -8.26
N PRO A 120 -3.74 17.09 -8.45
CA PRO A 120 -3.70 16.13 -9.55
C PRO A 120 -4.74 15.02 -9.31
N GLY A 121 -5.07 14.26 -10.33
CA GLY A 121 -5.95 13.12 -10.15
C GLY A 121 -6.03 12.22 -11.35
N TRP A 122 -6.54 11.02 -11.10
CA TRP A 122 -6.72 9.96 -12.09
C TRP A 122 -8.21 9.59 -12.20
N ARG A 123 -8.60 8.87 -13.24
CA ARG A 123 -10.01 8.47 -13.44
C ARG A 123 -10.10 7.02 -13.88
N GLY A 124 -11.28 6.44 -13.68
CA GLY A 124 -11.58 5.07 -14.08
C GLY A 124 -11.31 4.06 -12.96
N CYS A 125 -11.39 2.78 -13.31
CA CYS A 125 -11.16 1.65 -12.41
C CYS A 125 -9.84 0.96 -12.74
N ARG A 126 -9.14 0.50 -11.70
CA ARG A 126 -7.90 -0.26 -11.81
C ARG A 126 -8.02 -1.51 -10.94
N HIS A 127 -7.90 -2.67 -11.56
CA HIS A 127 -7.73 -3.92 -10.84
C HIS A 127 -6.26 -4.07 -10.45
N LEU A 128 -5.98 -4.28 -9.17
CA LEU A 128 -4.60 -4.33 -8.67
C LEU A 128 -3.99 -5.70 -9.00
N ALA A 129 -2.91 -5.68 -9.77
CA ALA A 129 -2.08 -6.85 -10.03
C ALA A 129 -1.15 -7.16 -8.83
N PRO A 130 -0.55 -8.36 -8.76
CA PRO A 130 0.56 -8.62 -7.85
C PRO A 130 1.65 -7.56 -8.00
N GLY A 131 2.21 -7.09 -6.88
CA GLY A 131 3.18 -6.00 -6.87
C GLY A 131 2.58 -4.60 -7.03
N GLN A 132 1.25 -4.44 -6.98
CA GLN A 132 0.59 -3.15 -6.91
C GLN A 132 -0.02 -2.89 -5.53
N VAL A 133 0.04 -1.64 -5.12
CA VAL A 133 -0.50 -1.18 -3.84
C VAL A 133 -1.28 0.12 -4.04
N PHE A 134 -2.38 0.25 -3.33
CA PHE A 134 -3.11 1.51 -3.21
C PHE A 134 -3.06 1.98 -1.77
N VAL A 135 -2.49 3.18 -1.56
CA VAL A 135 -2.33 3.78 -0.22
C VAL A 135 -3.25 4.97 -0.07
N MET A 136 -4.00 5.05 1.02
CA MET A 136 -4.95 6.13 1.26
C MET A 136 -5.26 6.22 2.75
N ASN A 137 -5.31 7.44 3.29
CA ASN A 137 -5.89 7.67 4.62
C ASN A 137 -7.25 8.35 4.50
N PRO A 138 -8.36 7.59 4.62
CA PRO A 138 -9.72 8.16 4.62
C PRO A 138 -9.99 9.14 5.76
N ALA A 139 -9.35 8.95 6.93
CA ALA A 139 -9.60 9.76 8.12
C ALA A 139 -9.20 11.22 7.94
N VAL A 140 -8.22 11.48 7.06
CA VAL A 140 -7.63 12.80 6.88
C VAL A 140 -7.97 13.31 5.48
N PRO A 141 -8.98 14.20 5.32
CA PRO A 141 -9.40 14.73 4.02
C PRO A 141 -8.30 15.48 3.25
N ALA A 142 -7.34 16.06 3.97
CA ALA A 142 -6.22 16.80 3.40
C ALA A 142 -4.99 15.93 3.06
N SER A 143 -5.01 14.63 3.38
CA SER A 143 -3.87 13.74 3.13
C SER A 143 -3.62 13.58 1.63
N LEU A 144 -2.41 13.92 1.18
CA LEU A 144 -1.94 13.67 -0.19
C LEU A 144 -1.55 12.19 -0.32
N ASP A 145 -2.44 11.39 -0.89
CA ASP A 145 -2.31 9.93 -1.01
C ASP A 145 -2.90 9.42 -2.35
N GLY A 146 -3.25 8.13 -2.43
CA GLY A 146 -3.74 7.45 -3.63
C GLY A 146 -4.97 8.11 -4.27
N ARG A 147 -5.70 8.97 -3.56
CA ARG A 147 -6.72 9.85 -4.17
C ARG A 147 -6.18 10.70 -5.32
N TYR A 148 -4.90 11.04 -5.26
CA TYR A 148 -4.21 11.94 -6.18
C TYR A 148 -3.23 11.18 -7.08
N PHE A 149 -2.43 10.28 -6.51
CA PHE A 149 -1.38 9.53 -7.24
C PHE A 149 -1.87 8.21 -7.86
N GLY A 150 -2.99 7.67 -7.36
CA GLY A 150 -3.53 6.39 -7.80
C GLY A 150 -2.76 5.19 -7.25
N VAL A 151 -2.75 4.13 -8.05
CA VAL A 151 -2.09 2.85 -7.73
C VAL A 151 -0.59 2.98 -7.98
N LEU A 152 0.20 2.52 -7.01
CA LEU A 152 1.67 2.57 -7.02
C LEU A 152 2.26 1.15 -7.14
N SER A 153 3.50 1.05 -7.60
CA SER A 153 4.26 -0.20 -7.51
C SER A 153 4.63 -0.47 -6.05
N ALA A 154 4.55 -1.73 -5.62
CA ALA A 154 5.04 -2.17 -4.32
C ALA A 154 6.57 -1.95 -4.16
N ASP A 155 7.32 -1.83 -5.26
CA ASP A 155 8.75 -1.51 -5.23
C ASP A 155 9.04 -0.10 -4.68
N THR A 156 8.01 0.76 -4.67
CA THR A 156 8.11 2.08 -4.03
C THR A 156 8.10 2.00 -2.51
N VAL A 157 7.66 0.87 -1.94
CA VAL A 157 7.54 0.64 -0.50
C VAL A 157 8.89 0.25 0.08
N ILE A 158 9.38 1.04 1.03
CA ILE A 158 10.60 0.77 1.81
C ILE A 158 10.32 -0.35 2.82
N GLY A 159 9.15 -0.31 3.45
CA GLY A 159 8.74 -1.29 4.44
C GLY A 159 7.52 -0.87 5.24
N ARG A 160 7.10 -1.74 6.15
CA ARG A 160 6.02 -1.47 7.10
C ARG A 160 6.54 -0.60 8.23
N ALA A 161 5.83 0.49 8.51
CA ALA A 161 6.13 1.45 9.55
C ALA A 161 5.21 1.21 10.77
N THR A 162 5.81 0.86 11.91
CA THR A 162 5.08 0.62 13.17
C THR A 162 5.34 1.79 14.12
N PRO A 163 4.32 2.43 14.70
CA PRO A 163 4.53 3.53 15.65
C PRO A 163 5.26 3.01 16.89
N VAL A 164 6.28 3.74 17.32
CA VAL A 164 7.03 3.47 18.57
C VAL A 164 6.78 4.57 19.58
N TYR A 165 6.62 5.80 19.10
CA TYR A 165 6.22 6.94 19.93
C TYR A 165 5.28 7.83 19.14
N LEU A 166 4.13 8.18 19.72
CA LEU A 166 3.19 9.12 19.13
C LEU A 166 3.15 10.38 20.00
N ARG A 167 3.19 11.55 19.36
CA ARG A 167 3.03 12.81 20.06
C ARG A 167 1.57 12.94 20.49
N THR A 168 1.27 12.67 21.75
CA THR A 168 -0.07 12.84 22.30
C THR A 168 -0.37 14.34 22.42
N GLY A 169 -1.42 14.82 21.76
CA GLY A 169 -1.81 16.24 21.76
C GLY A 169 -2.53 16.71 20.49
N GLU A 170 -2.35 16.01 19.36
CA GLU A 170 -2.99 16.34 18.07
C GLU A 170 -3.48 15.10 17.30
N ALA A 171 -3.48 13.92 17.95
CA ALA A 171 -3.89 12.67 17.32
C ALA A 171 -5.42 12.65 17.15
N GLU A 172 -5.86 13.13 15.99
CA GLU A 172 -7.12 12.78 15.33
C GLU A 172 -7.32 11.24 15.37
N PRO A 173 -8.58 10.74 15.42
CA PRO A 173 -8.89 9.36 15.74
C PRO A 173 -8.04 8.34 14.96
N PRO A 174 -7.79 7.16 15.55
CA PRO A 174 -7.05 6.09 14.86
C PRO A 174 -7.63 5.89 13.45
N PRO A 175 -6.78 5.62 12.44
CA PRO A 175 -7.25 5.41 11.07
C PRO A 175 -8.39 4.39 11.10
N PRO A 176 -9.48 4.61 10.33
CA PRO A 176 -10.58 3.67 10.30
C PRO A 176 -9.97 2.31 10.03
N GLN A 177 -10.23 1.39 10.94
CA GLN A 177 -9.93 -0.01 10.71
C GLN A 177 -10.60 -0.32 9.38
N PHE A 178 -9.82 -0.62 8.34
CA PHE A 178 -10.35 -1.25 7.16
C PHE A 178 -10.84 -2.61 7.64
N ALA A 179 -12.06 -2.65 8.18
CA ALA A 179 -12.69 -3.89 8.56
C ALA A 179 -12.62 -4.77 7.32
N ALA A 180 -11.98 -5.92 7.47
CA ALA A 180 -12.04 -6.97 6.47
C ALA A 180 -13.51 -7.09 6.02
N LEU A 181 -13.75 -7.18 4.71
CA LEU A 181 -15.10 -7.39 4.22
C LEU A 181 -15.74 -8.52 5.05
N PRO A 182 -16.96 -8.35 5.58
CA PRO A 182 -17.68 -9.50 6.12
C PRO A 182 -17.74 -10.55 5.02
N ASP A 183 -17.45 -11.81 5.37
CA ASP A 183 -17.49 -12.92 4.43
C ASP A 183 -18.81 -12.86 3.66
N LEU A 184 -18.70 -12.75 2.33
CA LEU A 184 -19.87 -12.85 1.46
C LEU A 184 -20.47 -14.26 1.65
N PRO A 185 -21.79 -14.39 1.86
CA PRO A 185 -22.41 -15.71 1.89
C PRO A 185 -22.12 -16.45 0.58
N ASP A 186 -21.69 -17.71 0.69
CA ASP A 186 -21.33 -18.58 -0.44
C ASP A 186 -22.47 -18.55 -1.49
N PRO A 187 -22.23 -18.11 -2.74
CA PRO A 187 -23.26 -18.03 -3.77
C PRO A 187 -23.64 -19.41 -4.31
N ARG A 188 -23.04 -20.51 -3.82
CA ARG A 188 -23.43 -21.85 -4.24
C ARG A 188 -24.84 -22.17 -3.76
N PRO A 189 -25.78 -22.49 -4.67
CA PRO A 189 -27.05 -23.06 -4.27
C PRO A 189 -26.76 -24.40 -3.56
N ARG A 190 -27.25 -24.53 -2.32
CA ARG A 190 -27.31 -25.83 -1.65
C ARG A 190 -28.27 -26.70 -2.45
N PHE A 191 -27.73 -27.55 -3.32
CA PHE A 191 -28.53 -28.59 -3.96
C PHE A 191 -29.05 -29.52 -2.85
N PRO A 192 -30.37 -29.74 -2.74
CA PRO A 192 -30.88 -30.76 -1.85
C PRO A 192 -30.32 -32.12 -2.29
N THR A 193 -29.79 -32.88 -1.33
CA THR A 193 -29.33 -34.25 -1.54
C THR A 193 -30.48 -35.04 -2.16
N MET A 194 -30.37 -35.42 -3.44
CA MET A 194 -31.35 -36.31 -4.05
C MET A 194 -31.27 -37.65 -3.33
N LEU A 195 -32.36 -38.03 -2.66
CA LEU A 195 -32.59 -39.40 -2.23
C LEU A 195 -32.61 -40.28 -3.50
N VAL A 196 -31.56 -41.08 -3.67
CA VAL A 196 -31.48 -42.09 -4.72
C VAL A 196 -32.64 -43.07 -4.49
N ARG A 197 -33.62 -43.09 -5.41
CA ARG A 197 -34.66 -44.12 -5.40
C ARG A 197 -34.02 -45.48 -5.75
N PRO A 198 -34.32 -46.55 -5.02
CA PRO A 198 -33.80 -47.87 -5.36
C PRO A 198 -34.38 -48.34 -6.71
N ALA A 199 -33.53 -48.98 -7.51
CA ALA A 199 -33.88 -49.51 -8.81
C ALA A 199 -34.89 -50.65 -8.68
N VAL A 200 -36.00 -50.55 -9.41
CA VAL A 200 -36.96 -51.64 -9.62
C VAL A 200 -36.32 -52.63 -10.58
N GLN A 201 -36.04 -53.85 -10.13
CA GLN A 201 -35.57 -54.94 -10.98
C GLN A 201 -36.70 -55.37 -11.93
N ARG A 202 -36.42 -55.36 -13.23
CA ARG A 202 -37.33 -55.88 -14.26
C ARG A 202 -37.11 -57.40 -14.36
N PRO A 203 -38.16 -58.24 -14.38
CA PRO A 203 -38.01 -59.68 -14.50
C PRO A 203 -37.49 -60.09 -15.90
N PRO A 204 -36.80 -61.24 -16.01
CA PRO A 204 -36.21 -61.71 -17.26
C PRO A 204 -37.29 -62.18 -18.25
N GLU A 205 -37.05 -61.88 -19.52
CA GLU A 205 -37.88 -62.22 -20.67
C GLU A 205 -37.66 -63.69 -21.07
N PRO A 206 -38.71 -64.49 -21.36
CA PRO A 206 -38.55 -65.88 -21.77
C PRO A 206 -38.09 -66.00 -23.23
N PRO A 207 -37.42 -67.11 -23.60
CA PRO A 207 -36.88 -67.30 -24.94
C PRO A 207 -37.98 -67.77 -25.89
N LEU A 208 -37.95 -67.30 -27.13
CA LEU A 208 -38.78 -67.80 -28.22
C LEU A 208 -37.91 -68.43 -29.31
N GLU A 209 -38.43 -69.57 -29.76
CA GLU A 209 -37.94 -70.51 -30.78
C GLU A 209 -37.76 -69.91 -32.18
#